data_AF-K1ZMW8-F1
#
_entry.id   AF-K1ZMW8-F1
#
_cell.length_a   1.000
_cell.length_b   1.000
_cell.length_c   1.000
_cell.angle_alpha   90.00
_cell.angle_beta   90.00
_cell.angle_gamma   90.00
#
_symmetry.space_group_name_H-M   'P 1'
#
loop_
_entity.id
_entity.type
_entity.pdbx_description
1 polymer ?
#
loop_
_entity_poly.entity_id
_entity_poly.type
_entity_poly.pdbx_seq_one_letter_code
_entity_poly.pdbx_strand_id
1 'polypeptide(L)'
;MQAANVAIGKDTTANMGSTQLKDSKVDGAVVNVGTSVQAANVAIGDKTTANMGSTQIKGSEVKGTAVNVGTSVQSANVAIGKDTTANMGSTQLEDSKVKGTVVNVGTTWAGANVAIGDKATANMGSTQIKGSEVKGSVVNVGTTAAAANVAIGKNATANVGSTQLKDSKIDGSVVNVGTTAGAANVAIGQNSDANMGSTQIAGSTVKGSVTNVGTTVGGANIAIGKNTVANLGSTQIKGSDIKGSVTNVGTSAGIANVAIGSGANANAVSTQIKNSDVDGKIVNIGNAGAAANIAIGKNSDANLGSVQMSGSNLKGNITNKANVGAAANLAIGSGTSANLGSVQMTDSTAKGNITNKANVGAAANLAIGKNSNANMAAVQMKNATVKGDISNKANVGAAANLAIGNNSSANMGSVQVKNSSVGGNISNSANVGLSVNMAIGSGATSDTSSISSD
;
A
#
# COMPACT_ATOMS: atom_id res chain seq x y z
N MET A 1 -32.91 14.74 -6.16
CA MET A 1 -32.57 15.49 -4.93
C MET A 1 -31.26 16.21 -5.22
N GLN A 2 -31.17 17.52 -4.98
CA GLN A 2 -29.90 18.26 -5.05
C GLN A 2 -29.42 18.44 -3.62
N ALA A 3 -28.23 17.95 -3.27
CA ALA A 3 -27.76 17.97 -1.89
C ALA A 3 -26.36 18.59 -1.75
N ALA A 4 -26.15 19.27 -0.64
CA ALA A 4 -24.88 19.81 -0.16
C ALA A 4 -24.94 19.81 1.38
N ASN A 5 -23.83 19.57 2.08
CA ASN A 5 -23.84 19.44 3.53
C ASN A 5 -22.54 19.96 4.14
N VAL A 6 -22.55 21.22 4.52
CA VAL A 6 -21.34 22.01 4.77
C VAL A 6 -21.24 22.29 6.27
N ALA A 7 -20.04 22.22 6.87
CA ALA A 7 -19.84 22.63 8.26
C ALA A 7 -18.55 23.44 8.39
N ILE A 8 -18.61 24.70 8.82
CA ILE A 8 -17.47 25.63 8.85
C ILE A 8 -17.30 26.16 10.28
N GLY A 9 -16.07 26.32 10.75
CA GLY A 9 -15.74 26.67 12.12
C GLY A 9 -15.24 25.47 12.91
N LYS A 10 -15.62 25.40 14.19
CA LYS A 10 -15.01 24.54 15.23
C LYS A 10 -16.04 24.00 16.25
N ASP A 11 -15.91 22.79 16.81
CA ASP A 11 -14.99 21.68 16.56
C ASP A 11 -15.69 20.67 15.61
N THR A 12 -15.36 20.69 14.32
CA THR A 12 -16.37 20.51 13.25
C THR A 12 -16.66 19.10 12.71
N THR A 13 -17.85 18.89 12.12
CA THR A 13 -18.26 17.67 11.39
C THR A 13 -19.42 17.94 10.40
N ALA A 14 -19.44 17.34 9.20
CA ALA A 14 -20.59 17.32 8.27
C ALA A 14 -20.94 15.89 7.86
N ASN A 15 -22.12 15.39 8.21
CA ASN A 15 -22.48 13.97 8.05
C ASN A 15 -23.86 13.80 7.41
N MET A 16 -24.01 13.03 6.32
CA MET A 16 -25.31 12.66 5.76
C MET A 16 -25.46 11.14 5.56
N GLY A 17 -26.17 10.48 6.47
CA GLY A 17 -26.38 9.02 6.42
C GLY A 17 -25.20 8.18 6.90
N SER A 18 -24.44 8.70 7.88
CA SER A 18 -23.32 8.00 8.53
C SER A 18 -23.54 7.90 10.03
N THR A 19 -23.04 6.85 10.66
CA THR A 19 -23.11 6.69 12.13
C THR A 19 -21.84 7.24 12.78
N GLN A 20 -21.99 7.94 13.92
CA GLN A 20 -20.86 8.47 14.70
C GLN A 20 -21.06 8.19 16.18
N LEU A 21 -20.12 7.47 16.79
CA LEU A 21 -20.06 7.25 18.24
C LEU A 21 -18.82 7.93 18.81
N LYS A 22 -19.00 8.56 19.96
CA LYS A 22 -17.94 9.15 20.76
C LYS A 22 -18.17 8.79 22.23
N ASP A 23 -17.12 8.33 22.91
CA ASP A 23 -17.08 8.06 24.36
C ASP A 23 -18.28 7.23 24.89
N SER A 24 -18.76 6.29 24.08
CA SER A 24 -20.05 5.58 24.26
C SER A 24 -19.87 4.08 24.56
N LYS A 25 -20.89 3.47 25.17
CA LYS A 25 -21.02 2.01 25.33
C LYS A 25 -22.24 1.49 24.59
N VAL A 26 -22.05 0.47 23.75
CA VAL A 26 -23.12 -0.19 22.99
C VAL A 26 -23.12 -1.67 23.32
N ASP A 27 -24.22 -2.16 23.91
CA ASP A 27 -24.37 -3.57 24.27
C ASP A 27 -24.71 -4.49 23.08
N GLY A 28 -25.20 -3.91 21.98
CA GLY A 28 -25.47 -4.59 20.71
C GLY A 28 -24.45 -4.27 19.62
N ALA A 29 -24.91 -4.35 18.37
CA ALA A 29 -24.14 -3.98 17.19
C ALA A 29 -24.33 -2.50 16.81
N VAL A 30 -23.33 -1.95 16.10
CA VAL A 30 -23.43 -0.66 15.40
C VAL A 30 -23.61 -0.98 13.91
N VAL A 31 -24.72 -0.56 13.31
CA VAL A 31 -25.03 -0.82 11.90
C VAL A 31 -25.41 0.48 11.21
N ASN A 32 -24.72 0.83 10.13
CA ASN A 32 -25.05 1.95 9.25
C ASN A 32 -25.37 1.44 7.84
N VAL A 33 -26.47 1.92 7.25
CA VAL A 33 -26.82 1.71 5.84
C VAL A 33 -27.18 3.08 5.25
N GLY A 34 -26.29 3.63 4.43
CA GLY A 34 -26.43 5.01 3.92
C GLY A 34 -26.22 5.10 2.42
N THR A 35 -27.14 5.79 1.74
CA THR A 35 -27.09 6.02 0.29
C THR A 35 -27.17 7.52 0.00
N SER A 36 -26.28 8.02 -0.86
CA SER A 36 -26.21 9.42 -1.28
C SER A 36 -26.13 9.51 -2.81
N VAL A 37 -26.96 10.36 -3.42
CA VAL A 37 -27.00 10.57 -4.88
C VAL A 37 -27.06 12.06 -5.15
N GLN A 38 -26.18 12.58 -6.03
CA GLN A 38 -26.13 14.00 -6.42
C GLN A 38 -26.00 14.94 -5.20
N ALA A 39 -24.98 14.69 -4.38
CA ALA A 39 -24.83 15.23 -3.03
C ALA A 39 -23.39 15.70 -2.72
N ALA A 40 -23.18 16.93 -2.25
CA ALA A 40 -21.90 17.42 -1.74
C ALA A 40 -21.85 17.41 -0.19
N ASN A 41 -20.67 17.41 0.43
CA ASN A 41 -20.52 17.34 1.90
C ASN A 41 -19.14 17.89 2.37
N VAL A 42 -19.06 19.09 2.96
CA VAL A 42 -17.84 19.94 2.99
C VAL A 42 -17.53 20.51 4.39
N ALA A 43 -16.48 20.07 5.10
CA ALA A 43 -16.25 20.47 6.51
C ALA A 43 -14.93 21.21 6.84
N ILE A 44 -14.94 22.47 7.27
CA ILE A 44 -13.81 23.43 7.34
C ILE A 44 -13.68 24.04 8.77
N GLY A 45 -13.03 23.46 9.78
CA GLY A 45 -11.60 23.72 10.04
C GLY A 45 -11.31 24.02 11.53
N ASP A 46 -10.49 23.18 12.18
CA ASP A 46 -10.51 22.84 13.63
C ASP A 46 -11.86 22.15 13.98
N LYS A 47 -11.92 20.97 14.58
CA LYS A 47 -11.07 19.81 14.27
C LYS A 47 -11.66 18.84 13.25
N THR A 48 -12.80 19.21 12.66
CA THR A 48 -13.24 18.77 11.32
C THR A 48 -13.60 17.28 11.14
N THR A 49 -14.59 16.98 10.29
CA THR A 49 -14.85 15.67 9.65
C THR A 49 -15.91 15.84 8.55
N ALA A 50 -15.91 15.10 7.44
CA ALA A 50 -17.06 15.07 6.52
C ALA A 50 -17.42 13.64 6.07
N ASN A 51 -18.58 13.10 6.44
CA ASN A 51 -18.98 11.70 6.22
C ASN A 51 -20.26 11.55 5.37
N MET A 52 -20.29 10.69 4.34
CA MET A 52 -21.55 10.24 3.71
C MET A 52 -21.57 8.73 3.54
N GLY A 53 -22.57 8.04 4.10
CA GLY A 53 -22.62 6.57 4.13
C GLY A 53 -21.46 5.91 4.90
N SER A 54 -20.99 6.48 6.00
CA SER A 54 -19.80 6.00 6.73
C SER A 54 -20.11 5.56 8.18
N THR A 55 -19.12 4.98 8.87
CA THR A 55 -19.17 4.76 10.33
C THR A 55 -17.90 5.32 10.98
N GLN A 56 -18.06 6.11 12.05
CA GLN A 56 -16.98 6.60 12.88
C GLN A 56 -17.20 6.21 14.34
N ILE A 57 -16.18 5.65 14.98
CA ILE A 57 -16.22 5.21 16.38
C ILE A 57 -14.97 5.73 17.08
N LYS A 58 -15.14 6.62 18.08
CA LYS A 58 -14.05 7.24 18.84
C LYS A 58 -14.22 6.99 20.35
N GLY A 59 -13.17 6.59 21.06
CA GLY A 59 -13.20 6.38 22.52
C GLY A 59 -14.27 5.41 23.06
N SER A 60 -14.87 4.55 22.21
CA SER A 60 -16.12 3.83 22.52
C SER A 60 -15.94 2.31 22.62
N GLU A 61 -16.84 1.64 23.34
CA GLU A 61 -16.92 0.17 23.43
C GLU A 61 -18.21 -0.36 22.77
N VAL A 62 -18.06 -1.32 21.85
CA VAL A 62 -19.16 -2.03 21.17
C VAL A 62 -19.04 -3.52 21.46
N LYS A 63 -20.06 -4.10 22.13
CA LYS A 63 -20.11 -5.54 22.46
C LYS A 63 -20.49 -6.43 21.26
N GLY A 64 -21.16 -5.87 20.26
CA GLY A 64 -21.47 -6.54 19.00
C GLY A 64 -20.44 -6.26 17.89
N THR A 65 -20.90 -6.35 16.64
CA THR A 65 -20.17 -5.98 15.43
C THR A 65 -20.28 -4.48 15.15
N ALA A 66 -19.39 -3.96 14.30
CA ALA A 66 -19.53 -2.65 13.67
C ALA A 66 -19.62 -2.84 12.15
N VAL A 67 -20.75 -2.49 11.55
CA VAL A 67 -21.04 -2.68 10.13
C VAL A 67 -21.38 -1.34 9.48
N ASN A 68 -20.73 -1.04 8.36
CA ASN A 68 -21.09 0.07 7.47
C ASN A 68 -21.39 -0.45 6.07
N VAL A 69 -22.52 -0.04 5.50
CA VAL A 69 -22.86 -0.22 4.10
C VAL A 69 -23.15 1.17 3.51
N GLY A 70 -22.22 1.70 2.73
CA GLY A 70 -22.28 3.05 2.19
C GLY A 70 -22.27 3.08 0.67
N THR A 71 -23.19 3.81 0.06
CA THR A 71 -23.25 4.03 -1.40
C THR A 71 -23.28 5.52 -1.72
N SER A 72 -22.44 5.98 -2.66
CA SER A 72 -22.37 7.38 -3.08
C SER A 72 -22.28 7.50 -4.60
N VAL A 73 -23.14 8.31 -5.22
CA VAL A 73 -23.27 8.43 -6.68
C VAL A 73 -23.29 9.91 -7.07
N GLN A 74 -22.38 10.36 -7.94
CA GLN A 74 -22.28 11.75 -8.38
C GLN A 74 -22.17 12.73 -7.19
N SER A 75 -21.32 12.40 -6.21
CA SER A 75 -21.26 13.06 -4.90
C SER A 75 -19.90 13.70 -4.63
N ALA A 76 -19.81 14.79 -3.86
CA ALA A 76 -18.59 15.57 -3.65
C ALA A 76 -18.32 15.89 -2.16
N ASN A 77 -17.53 15.05 -1.49
CA ASN A 77 -17.14 15.19 -0.10
C ASN A 77 -15.85 16.02 0.04
N VAL A 78 -15.69 16.84 1.07
CA VAL A 78 -14.54 17.74 1.26
C VAL A 78 -14.37 18.03 2.75
N ALA A 79 -13.16 18.30 3.23
CA ALA A 79 -12.95 18.84 4.57
C ALA A 79 -11.65 19.66 4.66
N ILE A 80 -11.55 20.73 5.45
CA ILE A 80 -10.45 21.73 5.36
C ILE A 80 -10.08 22.30 6.75
N GLY A 81 -9.14 21.66 7.44
CA GLY A 81 -8.13 22.31 8.28
C GLY A 81 -8.41 22.61 9.76
N LYS A 82 -8.48 21.58 10.63
CA LYS A 82 -7.48 21.36 11.71
C LYS A 82 -7.77 20.21 12.72
N ASP A 83 -8.17 19.05 12.22
CA ASP A 83 -7.45 17.78 12.45
C ASP A 83 -7.85 16.83 11.30
N THR A 84 -9.09 17.00 10.84
CA THR A 84 -9.54 16.90 9.44
C THR A 84 -9.54 15.53 8.81
N THR A 85 -10.75 15.09 8.53
CA THR A 85 -11.03 13.87 7.79
C THR A 85 -12.23 14.08 6.87
N ALA A 86 -12.35 13.33 5.78
CA ALA A 86 -13.55 13.28 4.96
C ALA A 86 -13.72 11.86 4.41
N ASN A 87 -14.84 11.18 4.64
CA ASN A 87 -15.08 9.84 4.13
C ASN A 87 -16.43 9.66 3.39
N MET A 88 -16.44 8.92 2.28
CA MET A 88 -17.67 8.42 1.65
C MET A 88 -17.63 6.90 1.56
N GLY A 89 -18.59 6.19 2.15
CA GLY A 89 -18.60 4.72 2.18
C GLY A 89 -17.45 4.08 3.00
N SER A 90 -17.01 4.67 4.11
CA SER A 90 -15.85 4.18 4.87
C SER A 90 -16.12 3.94 6.35
N THR A 91 -15.27 3.16 7.01
CA THR A 91 -15.27 2.97 8.47
C THR A 91 -14.00 3.52 9.09
N GLN A 92 -14.11 4.23 10.22
CA GLN A 92 -12.94 4.64 11.02
C GLN A 92 -13.13 4.35 12.51
N LEU A 93 -12.13 3.73 13.13
CA LEU A 93 -12.04 3.49 14.57
C LEU A 93 -10.83 4.24 15.14
N GLU A 94 -11.04 5.02 16.20
CA GLU A 94 -9.99 5.70 16.96
C GLU A 94 -10.15 5.36 18.45
N ASP A 95 -9.08 4.86 19.08
CA ASP A 95 -8.98 4.60 20.52
C ASP A 95 -10.19 3.82 21.11
N SER A 96 -10.72 2.86 20.33
CA SER A 96 -12.00 2.18 20.58
C SER A 96 -11.87 0.67 20.69
N LYS A 97 -12.92 0.01 21.21
CA LYS A 97 -13.00 -1.45 21.40
C LYS A 97 -14.23 -2.03 20.72
N VAL A 98 -14.04 -3.01 19.83
CA VAL A 98 -15.14 -3.76 19.20
C VAL A 98 -14.94 -5.25 19.50
N LYS A 99 -15.93 -5.89 20.15
CA LYS A 99 -15.86 -7.33 20.48
C LYS A 99 -16.20 -8.24 19.29
N GLY A 100 -16.98 -7.75 18.33
CA GLY A 100 -17.26 -8.45 17.08
C GLY A 100 -16.26 -8.11 15.97
N THR A 101 -16.68 -8.42 14.75
CA THR A 101 -16.04 -8.04 13.49
C THR A 101 -16.33 -6.58 13.15
N VAL A 102 -15.37 -5.89 12.52
CA VAL A 102 -15.56 -4.61 11.83
C VAL A 102 -15.72 -4.88 10.34
N VAL A 103 -16.83 -4.46 9.74
CA VAL A 103 -17.14 -4.64 8.31
C VAL A 103 -17.44 -3.30 7.67
N ASN A 104 -16.77 -2.98 6.57
CA ASN A 104 -17.10 -1.87 5.69
C ASN A 104 -17.41 -2.38 4.28
N VAL A 105 -18.56 -1.99 3.73
CA VAL A 105 -18.92 -2.18 2.32
C VAL A 105 -19.21 -0.80 1.74
N GLY A 106 -18.27 -0.26 0.97
CA GLY A 106 -18.35 1.09 0.42
C GLY A 106 -18.36 1.09 -1.10
N THR A 107 -19.34 1.73 -1.71
CA THR A 107 -19.46 1.90 -3.17
C THR A 107 -19.50 3.37 -3.54
N THR A 108 -18.67 3.78 -4.50
CA THR A 108 -18.64 5.15 -5.01
C THR A 108 -18.61 5.18 -6.54
N TRP A 109 -19.46 5.99 -7.16
CA TRP A 109 -19.46 6.24 -8.60
C TRP A 109 -19.50 7.74 -8.91
N ALA A 110 -18.64 8.21 -9.81
CA ALA A 110 -18.53 9.62 -10.19
C ALA A 110 -18.34 10.58 -9.00
N GLY A 111 -17.57 10.16 -7.98
CA GLY A 111 -17.45 10.87 -6.71
C GLY A 111 -16.18 11.71 -6.56
N ALA A 112 -16.22 12.80 -5.80
CA ALA A 112 -15.05 13.52 -5.31
C ALA A 112 -14.94 13.41 -3.77
N ASN A 113 -13.73 13.32 -3.20
CA ASN A 113 -13.53 13.41 -1.76
C ASN A 113 -12.18 14.07 -1.37
N VAL A 114 -12.18 15.25 -0.72
CA VAL A 114 -10.99 16.12 -0.63
C VAL A 114 -10.69 16.67 0.77
N ALA A 115 -9.64 16.25 1.48
CA ALA A 115 -9.35 16.67 2.87
C ALA A 115 -8.06 17.51 3.07
N ILE A 116 -8.14 18.76 3.50
CA ILE A 116 -7.04 19.76 3.53
C ILE A 116 -6.66 20.06 5.00
N GLY A 117 -5.37 20.20 5.34
CA GLY A 117 -4.79 19.97 6.70
C GLY A 117 -4.76 21.17 7.64
N ASP A 118 -4.34 21.09 8.91
CA ASP A 118 -3.57 20.09 9.69
C ASP A 118 -4.53 19.20 10.53
N LYS A 119 -4.92 17.96 10.17
CA LYS A 119 -4.03 16.91 9.69
C LYS A 119 -4.48 16.07 8.51
N ALA A 120 -5.71 16.22 8.04
CA ALA A 120 -6.18 15.76 6.72
C ALA A 120 -6.15 14.25 6.47
N THR A 121 -7.30 13.68 6.15
CA THR A 121 -7.46 12.29 5.67
C THR A 121 -8.70 12.22 4.79
N ALA A 122 -8.62 11.77 3.53
CA ALA A 122 -9.79 11.61 2.66
C ALA A 122 -9.96 10.16 2.23
N ASN A 123 -11.10 9.51 2.49
CA ASN A 123 -11.27 8.09 2.23
C ASN A 123 -12.54 7.78 1.43
N MET A 124 -12.48 6.94 0.39
CA MET A 124 -13.71 6.39 -0.22
C MET A 124 -13.63 4.86 -0.36
N GLY A 125 -14.61 4.16 0.22
CA GLY A 125 -14.62 2.69 0.27
C GLY A 125 -13.56 2.06 1.18
N SER A 126 -13.09 2.74 2.22
CA SER A 126 -11.91 2.32 3.00
C SER A 126 -12.19 2.05 4.48
N THR A 127 -11.26 1.38 5.16
CA THR A 127 -11.28 1.20 6.62
C THR A 127 -10.01 1.73 7.26
N GLN A 128 -10.12 2.61 8.25
CA GLN A 128 -8.99 3.11 9.06
C GLN A 128 -9.18 2.70 10.53
N ILE A 129 -8.13 2.19 11.17
CA ILE A 129 -8.15 1.79 12.58
C ILE A 129 -6.89 2.31 13.26
N LYS A 130 -7.07 3.09 14.33
CA LYS A 130 -6.00 3.73 15.09
C LYS A 130 -6.19 3.50 16.59
N GLY A 131 -5.13 3.11 17.31
CA GLY A 131 -5.16 2.95 18.78
C GLY A 131 -6.19 1.95 19.32
N SER A 132 -6.78 1.10 18.47
CA SER A 132 -8.02 0.39 18.77
C SER A 132 -7.84 -1.13 18.90
N GLU A 133 -8.73 -1.79 19.64
CA GLU A 133 -8.79 -3.25 19.76
C GLU A 133 -10.05 -3.81 19.08
N VAL A 134 -9.86 -4.72 18.12
CA VAL A 134 -10.94 -5.49 17.48
C VAL A 134 -10.75 -6.97 17.83
N LYS A 135 -11.75 -7.59 18.47
CA LYS A 135 -11.69 -9.01 18.84
C LYS A 135 -12.05 -9.96 17.70
N GLY A 136 -12.90 -9.51 16.77
CA GLY A 136 -13.15 -10.22 15.52
C GLY A 136 -12.14 -9.86 14.43
N SER A 137 -12.56 -10.07 13.18
CA SER A 137 -11.81 -9.67 11.99
C SER A 137 -12.10 -8.22 11.58
N VAL A 138 -11.29 -7.69 10.67
CA VAL A 138 -11.52 -6.44 9.94
C VAL A 138 -11.71 -6.79 8.47
N VAL A 139 -12.85 -6.41 7.89
CA VAL A 139 -13.20 -6.67 6.49
C VAL A 139 -13.58 -5.37 5.81
N ASN A 140 -12.85 -5.00 4.77
CA ASN A 140 -13.16 -3.87 3.90
C ASN A 140 -13.46 -4.35 2.48
N VAL A 141 -14.61 -3.96 1.94
CA VAL A 141 -15.00 -4.16 0.53
C VAL A 141 -15.29 -2.79 -0.07
N GLY A 142 -14.33 -2.23 -0.78
CA GLY A 142 -14.41 -0.92 -1.40
C GLY A 142 -14.50 -1.00 -2.91
N THR A 143 -15.53 -0.41 -3.51
CA THR A 143 -15.69 -0.28 -4.96
C THR A 143 -15.75 1.21 -5.32
N THR A 144 -14.93 1.66 -6.26
CA THR A 144 -14.86 3.07 -6.65
C THR A 144 -14.67 3.23 -8.16
N ALA A 145 -15.49 4.04 -8.80
CA ALA A 145 -15.41 4.28 -10.24
C ALA A 145 -15.55 5.78 -10.60
N ALA A 146 -14.77 6.23 -11.59
CA ALA A 146 -14.78 7.59 -12.13
C ALA A 146 -14.62 8.69 -11.05
N ALA A 147 -13.76 8.49 -10.06
CA ALA A 147 -13.72 9.29 -8.83
C ALA A 147 -12.40 10.03 -8.59
N ALA A 148 -12.41 11.11 -7.80
CA ALA A 148 -11.22 11.86 -7.41
C ALA A 148 -11.13 12.04 -5.88
N ASN A 149 -10.16 11.38 -5.24
CA ASN A 149 -9.90 11.46 -3.81
C ASN A 149 -8.58 12.22 -3.56
N VAL A 150 -8.54 13.19 -2.65
CA VAL A 150 -7.41 14.12 -2.48
C VAL A 150 -7.20 14.48 -0.99
N ALA A 151 -5.97 14.70 -0.49
CA ALA A 151 -5.77 15.28 0.85
C ALA A 151 -4.49 16.13 1.04
N ILE A 152 -4.55 17.33 1.65
CA ILE A 152 -3.49 18.38 1.58
C ILE A 152 -3.38 19.32 2.83
N GLY A 153 -2.53 19.20 3.86
CA GLY A 153 -1.76 18.06 4.33
C GLY A 153 -0.69 18.41 5.39
N LYS A 154 -0.96 18.12 6.67
CA LYS A 154 0.07 17.76 7.68
C LYS A 154 -0.62 16.93 8.74
N ASN A 155 -0.95 15.67 8.50
CA ASN A 155 -0.12 14.57 8.04
C ASN A 155 -0.91 13.77 6.98
N ALA A 156 -1.16 14.36 5.81
CA ALA A 156 -2.22 13.94 4.88
C ALA A 156 -2.36 12.43 4.68
N THR A 157 -3.57 11.98 4.37
CA THR A 157 -3.81 10.60 3.93
C THR A 157 -4.93 10.62 2.91
N ALA A 158 -4.85 9.81 1.86
CA ALA A 158 -5.95 9.66 0.92
C ALA A 158 -6.13 8.17 0.58
N ASN A 159 -7.24 7.53 0.99
CA ASN A 159 -7.44 6.09 0.86
C ASN A 159 -8.68 5.72 0.03
N VAL A 160 -8.49 5.16 -1.17
CA VAL A 160 -9.55 4.58 -2.01
C VAL A 160 -9.51 3.05 -1.87
N GLY A 161 -10.63 2.41 -1.52
CA GLY A 161 -10.74 0.94 -1.46
C GLY A 161 -9.69 0.23 -0.59
N SER A 162 -9.21 0.88 0.47
CA SER A 162 -7.99 0.49 1.19
C SER A 162 -8.22 0.28 2.69
N THR A 163 -7.33 -0.47 3.34
CA THR A 163 -7.35 -0.70 4.79
C THR A 163 -6.07 -0.18 5.43
N GLN A 164 -6.19 0.63 6.47
CA GLN A 164 -5.05 1.23 7.18
C GLN A 164 -5.17 0.97 8.70
N LEU A 165 -4.20 0.25 9.26
CA LEU A 165 -4.08 0.00 10.70
C LEU A 165 -2.87 0.74 11.25
N LYS A 166 -3.06 1.41 12.39
CA LYS A 166 -2.00 2.08 13.12
C LYS A 166 -2.13 1.84 14.62
N ASP A 167 -1.04 1.42 15.27
CA ASP A 167 -0.92 1.27 16.72
C ASP A 167 -2.11 0.48 17.33
N SER A 168 -2.58 -0.57 16.63
CA SER A 168 -3.85 -1.26 16.89
C SER A 168 -3.70 -2.77 17.02
N LYS A 169 -4.71 -3.43 17.59
CA LYS A 169 -4.69 -4.88 17.86
C LYS A 169 -5.94 -5.56 17.30
N ILE A 170 -5.73 -6.52 16.39
CA ILE A 170 -6.78 -7.33 15.79
C ILE A 170 -6.57 -8.80 16.21
N ASP A 171 -7.53 -9.37 16.95
CA ASP A 171 -7.47 -10.79 17.34
C ASP A 171 -7.95 -11.74 16.22
N GLY A 172 -8.65 -11.23 15.19
CA GLY A 172 -8.98 -11.93 13.94
C GLY A 172 -8.04 -11.58 12.77
N SER A 173 -8.53 -11.79 11.54
CA SER A 173 -7.83 -11.48 10.29
C SER A 173 -8.14 -10.07 9.78
N VAL A 174 -7.27 -9.53 8.92
CA VAL A 174 -7.51 -8.30 8.14
C VAL A 174 -7.70 -8.68 6.68
N VAL A 175 -8.84 -8.30 6.09
CA VAL A 175 -9.18 -8.58 4.69
C VAL A 175 -9.58 -7.28 4.00
N ASN A 176 -8.87 -6.89 2.96
CA ASN A 176 -9.19 -5.76 2.11
C ASN A 176 -9.48 -6.25 0.68
N VAL A 177 -10.63 -5.87 0.13
CA VAL A 177 -11.02 -6.07 -1.26
C VAL A 177 -11.33 -4.71 -1.86
N GLY A 178 -10.37 -4.15 -2.59
CA GLY A 178 -10.47 -2.82 -3.20
C GLY A 178 -10.55 -2.91 -4.72
N THR A 179 -11.65 -2.45 -5.32
CA THR A 179 -11.85 -2.40 -6.77
C THR A 179 -11.97 -0.94 -7.21
N THR A 180 -11.12 -0.51 -8.15
CA THR A 180 -11.03 0.89 -8.59
C THR A 180 -11.00 0.98 -10.13
N ALA A 181 -11.80 1.87 -10.72
CA ALA A 181 -11.83 2.09 -12.17
C ALA A 181 -11.86 3.60 -12.50
N GLY A 182 -10.91 4.10 -13.29
CA GLY A 182 -10.87 5.49 -13.76
C GLY A 182 -10.81 6.51 -12.63
N ALA A 183 -10.08 6.25 -11.54
CA ALA A 183 -10.05 7.10 -10.37
C ALA A 183 -8.66 7.71 -10.08
N ALA A 184 -8.65 8.94 -9.57
CA ALA A 184 -7.47 9.58 -9.01
C ALA A 184 -7.50 9.54 -7.47
N ASN A 185 -6.36 9.29 -6.85
CA ASN A 185 -6.14 9.32 -5.41
C ASN A 185 -4.85 10.09 -5.12
N VAL A 186 -4.90 11.17 -4.34
CA VAL A 186 -3.79 12.11 -4.22
C VAL A 186 -3.58 12.54 -2.77
N ALA A 187 -2.37 12.43 -2.22
CA ALA A 187 -2.01 12.95 -0.90
C ALA A 187 -0.85 13.94 -1.05
N ILE A 188 -0.99 15.16 -0.50
CA ILE A 188 0.00 16.24 -0.60
C ILE A 188 0.22 16.87 0.77
N GLY A 189 1.00 16.22 1.62
CA GLY A 189 1.15 16.66 3.00
C GLY A 189 2.51 16.52 3.63
N GLN A 190 2.61 16.99 4.87
CA GLN A 190 3.73 16.67 5.75
C GLN A 190 3.45 15.37 6.54
N ASN A 191 3.43 14.25 5.79
CA ASN A 191 3.53 12.81 6.14
C ASN A 191 2.51 12.02 5.32
N SER A 192 2.54 12.21 3.99
CA SER A 192 1.38 11.95 3.14
C SER A 192 1.36 10.59 2.48
N ASP A 193 0.36 9.79 2.82
CA ASP A 193 0.19 8.46 2.24
C ASP A 193 -1.07 8.37 1.37
N ALA A 194 -0.88 8.04 0.08
CA ALA A 194 -1.95 7.79 -0.87
C ALA A 194 -2.07 6.27 -1.10
N ASN A 195 -3.19 5.68 -0.66
CA ASN A 195 -3.45 4.25 -0.71
C ASN A 195 -4.66 3.95 -1.63
N MET A 196 -4.47 3.15 -2.69
CA MET A 196 -5.53 2.75 -3.62
C MET A 196 -5.58 1.22 -3.73
N GLY A 197 -6.70 0.59 -3.34
CA GLY A 197 -6.84 -0.88 -3.34
C GLY A 197 -5.80 -1.61 -2.50
N SER A 198 -5.36 -1.03 -1.38
CA SER A 198 -4.13 -1.43 -0.69
C SER A 198 -4.33 -1.61 0.82
N THR A 199 -3.39 -2.29 1.47
CA THR A 199 -3.40 -2.51 2.92
C THR A 199 -2.12 -1.97 3.54
N GLN A 200 -2.23 -1.07 4.52
CA GLN A 200 -1.09 -0.53 5.26
C GLN A 200 -1.26 -0.83 6.76
N ILE A 201 -0.20 -1.36 7.40
CA ILE A 201 -0.21 -1.73 8.83
C ILE A 201 1.05 -1.15 9.48
N ALA A 202 0.89 -0.35 10.53
CA ALA A 202 1.98 0.26 11.29
C ALA A 202 1.79 0.03 12.80
N GLY A 203 2.86 -0.33 13.52
CA GLY A 203 2.84 -0.41 14.99
C GLY A 203 1.82 -1.40 15.58
N SER A 204 1.33 -2.36 14.80
CA SER A 204 0.08 -3.10 15.10
C SER A 204 0.30 -4.61 15.25
N THR A 205 -0.61 -5.28 15.93
CA THR A 205 -0.64 -6.74 16.04
C THR A 205 -1.87 -7.31 15.33
N VAL A 206 -1.69 -8.32 14.49
CA VAL A 206 -2.77 -9.08 13.85
C VAL A 206 -2.56 -10.57 14.14
N LYS A 207 -3.49 -11.21 14.87
CA LYS A 207 -3.41 -12.65 15.16
C LYS A 207 -3.82 -13.52 13.97
N GLY A 208 -4.72 -13.03 13.11
CA GLY A 208 -5.10 -13.71 11.88
C GLY A 208 -4.16 -13.42 10.71
N SER A 209 -4.62 -13.74 9.51
CA SER A 209 -3.94 -13.40 8.26
C SER A 209 -4.20 -11.95 7.84
N VAL A 210 -3.32 -11.41 7.00
CA VAL A 210 -3.53 -10.16 6.27
C VAL A 210 -3.70 -10.51 4.79
N THR A 211 -4.87 -10.22 4.23
CA THR A 211 -5.19 -10.47 2.81
C THR A 211 -5.62 -9.18 2.13
N ASN A 212 -4.85 -8.73 1.15
CA ASN A 212 -5.21 -7.61 0.27
C ASN A 212 -5.52 -8.14 -1.14
N VAL A 213 -6.67 -7.77 -1.69
CA VAL A 213 -7.07 -7.98 -3.08
C VAL A 213 -7.35 -6.61 -3.68
N GLY A 214 -6.40 -6.09 -4.46
CA GLY A 214 -6.46 -4.75 -5.03
C GLY A 214 -6.54 -4.79 -6.55
N THR A 215 -7.66 -4.35 -7.12
CA THR A 215 -7.89 -4.25 -8.56
C THR A 215 -7.99 -2.79 -8.98
N THR A 216 -7.23 -2.36 -9.98
CA THR A 216 -7.23 -0.96 -10.45
C THR A 216 -7.11 -0.87 -11.97
N VAL A 217 -8.04 -0.19 -12.64
CA VAL A 217 -7.97 0.07 -14.09
C VAL A 217 -8.04 1.57 -14.35
N GLY A 218 -7.12 2.15 -15.12
CA GLY A 218 -7.12 3.59 -15.44
C GLY A 218 -6.93 4.50 -14.22
N GLY A 219 -6.13 4.07 -13.23
CA GLY A 219 -6.03 4.73 -11.93
C GLY A 219 -4.74 5.52 -11.72
N ALA A 220 -4.84 6.69 -11.08
CA ALA A 220 -3.69 7.49 -10.65
C ALA A 220 -3.61 7.55 -9.12
N ASN A 221 -2.49 7.15 -8.53
CA ASN A 221 -2.25 7.19 -7.08
C ASN A 221 -0.96 7.97 -6.77
N ILE A 222 -1.07 9.13 -6.15
CA ILE A 222 0.00 10.14 -6.12
C ILE A 222 0.22 10.63 -4.68
N ALA A 223 1.46 10.58 -4.18
CA ALA A 223 1.86 11.07 -2.87
C ALA A 223 3.01 12.08 -3.00
N ILE A 224 2.83 13.32 -2.53
CA ILE A 224 3.82 14.41 -2.67
C ILE A 224 4.05 15.11 -1.32
N GLY A 225 5.30 15.26 -0.89
CA GLY A 225 5.63 15.94 0.38
C GLY A 225 6.51 15.15 1.34
N LYS A 226 6.39 15.40 2.66
CA LYS A 226 7.40 15.05 3.67
C LYS A 226 6.82 14.35 4.89
N ASN A 227 6.93 13.04 5.08
CA ASN A 227 7.38 12.01 4.12
C ASN A 227 6.24 11.58 3.18
N THR A 228 6.45 10.54 2.36
CA THR A 228 5.50 10.15 1.31
C THR A 228 5.49 8.65 0.99
N VAL A 229 4.31 8.01 1.02
CA VAL A 229 4.10 6.66 0.45
C VAL A 229 2.94 6.66 -0.54
N ALA A 230 3.14 6.06 -1.72
CA ALA A 230 2.10 5.80 -2.70
C ALA A 230 1.92 4.29 -2.85
N ASN A 231 0.87 3.71 -2.24
CA ASN A 231 0.54 2.29 -2.35
C ASN A 231 -0.65 2.09 -3.29
N LEU A 232 -0.48 1.34 -4.37
CA LEU A 232 -1.54 0.95 -5.30
C LEU A 232 -1.56 -0.58 -5.40
N GLY A 233 -2.70 -1.23 -5.10
CA GLY A 233 -2.85 -2.69 -5.15
C GLY A 233 -1.87 -3.47 -4.26
N SER A 234 -1.35 -2.83 -3.21
CA SER A 234 -0.15 -3.27 -2.48
C SER A 234 -0.40 -3.52 -0.99
N THR A 235 0.50 -4.26 -0.34
CA THR A 235 0.52 -4.44 1.12
C THR A 235 1.81 -3.88 1.72
N GLN A 236 1.69 -2.98 2.70
CA GLN A 236 2.83 -2.45 3.46
C GLN A 236 2.65 -2.73 4.95
N ILE A 237 3.68 -3.28 5.59
CA ILE A 237 3.69 -3.61 7.02
C ILE A 237 4.96 -3.05 7.66
N LYS A 238 4.83 -2.30 8.75
CA LYS A 238 5.93 -1.63 9.44
C LYS A 238 5.84 -1.75 10.96
N GLY A 239 6.91 -2.13 11.65
CA GLY A 239 6.93 -2.14 13.12
C GLY A 239 5.82 -3.00 13.74
N SER A 240 5.44 -4.12 13.11
CA SER A 240 4.20 -4.84 13.39
C SER A 240 4.43 -6.34 13.56
N ASP A 241 3.47 -7.01 14.19
CA ASP A 241 3.50 -8.46 14.49
C ASP A 241 2.28 -9.17 13.88
N ILE A 242 2.52 -10.04 12.90
CA ILE A 242 1.48 -10.75 12.15
C ILE A 242 1.60 -12.26 12.41
N LYS A 243 0.66 -12.85 13.14
CA LYS A 243 0.69 -14.29 13.45
C LYS A 243 0.21 -15.17 12.31
N GLY A 244 -0.59 -14.63 11.39
CA GLY A 244 -1.00 -15.32 10.17
C GLY A 244 -0.06 -15.09 8.98
N SER A 245 -0.54 -15.47 7.80
CA SER A 245 0.13 -15.20 6.52
C SER A 245 -0.22 -13.82 5.97
N VAL A 246 0.67 -13.23 5.19
CA VAL A 246 0.46 -11.99 4.43
C VAL A 246 0.28 -12.36 2.96
N THR A 247 -0.89 -12.08 2.40
CA THR A 247 -1.21 -12.33 0.98
C THR A 247 -1.61 -11.02 0.31
N ASN A 248 -0.90 -10.61 -0.72
CA ASN A 248 -1.30 -9.53 -1.62
C ASN A 248 -1.64 -10.09 -3.00
N VAL A 249 -2.79 -9.70 -3.53
CA VAL A 249 -3.23 -9.97 -4.91
C VAL A 249 -3.54 -8.64 -5.56
N GLY A 250 -2.50 -8.04 -6.15
CA GLY A 250 -2.60 -6.78 -6.87
C GLY A 250 -2.79 -7.02 -8.36
N THR A 251 -3.81 -6.42 -8.97
CA THR A 251 -4.04 -6.45 -10.42
C THR A 251 -4.27 -5.02 -10.91
N SER A 252 -3.48 -4.55 -11.85
CA SER A 252 -3.52 -3.15 -12.28
C SER A 252 -3.25 -2.94 -13.77
N ALA A 253 -4.04 -2.09 -14.41
CA ALA A 253 -3.92 -1.79 -15.84
C ALA A 253 -4.07 -0.28 -16.11
N GLY A 254 -3.16 0.30 -16.90
CA GLY A 254 -3.21 1.73 -17.25
C GLY A 254 -3.08 2.64 -16.04
N ILE A 255 -2.02 2.44 -15.23
CA ILE A 255 -1.87 3.11 -13.93
C ILE A 255 -0.68 4.08 -13.88
N ALA A 256 -0.80 5.09 -13.02
CA ALA A 256 0.31 5.93 -12.57
C ALA A 256 0.37 5.93 -11.03
N ASN A 257 1.40 5.30 -10.45
CA ASN A 257 1.67 5.32 -9.02
C ASN A 257 2.94 6.17 -8.76
N VAL A 258 2.82 7.28 -8.02
CA VAL A 258 3.88 8.30 -7.95
C VAL A 258 4.11 8.75 -6.52
N ALA A 259 5.34 8.64 -6.01
CA ALA A 259 5.77 9.19 -4.73
C ALA A 259 6.89 10.22 -4.95
N ILE A 260 6.76 11.43 -4.41
CA ILE A 260 7.79 12.49 -4.53
C ILE A 260 8.03 13.12 -3.16
N GLY A 261 9.28 13.12 -2.70
CA GLY A 261 9.69 13.73 -1.42
C GLY A 261 10.73 12.95 -0.63
N SER A 262 11.11 13.46 0.55
CA SER A 262 12.29 13.00 1.32
C SER A 262 12.21 11.60 1.92
N GLY A 263 11.12 10.86 1.67
CA GLY A 263 10.97 9.45 2.02
C GLY A 263 10.11 8.71 1.00
N ALA A 264 10.11 9.17 -0.26
CA ALA A 264 9.20 8.71 -1.30
C ALA A 264 9.34 7.20 -1.56
N ASN A 265 8.22 6.49 -1.43
CA ASN A 265 8.13 5.05 -1.52
C ASN A 265 6.88 4.68 -2.33
N ALA A 266 7.07 4.27 -3.58
CA ALA A 266 6.00 3.96 -4.53
C ALA A 266 5.87 2.44 -4.68
N ASN A 267 4.83 1.86 -4.09
CA ASN A 267 4.53 0.43 -4.17
C ASN A 267 3.30 0.20 -5.06
N ALA A 268 3.49 -0.44 -6.21
CA ALA A 268 2.43 -0.87 -7.11
C ALA A 268 2.40 -2.41 -7.18
N VAL A 269 1.25 -3.01 -6.91
CA VAL A 269 1.01 -4.47 -6.85
C VAL A 269 2.11 -5.28 -6.13
N SER A 270 2.62 -4.73 -5.02
CA SER A 270 3.81 -5.18 -4.30
C SER A 270 3.55 -5.43 -2.81
N THR A 271 4.43 -6.19 -2.15
CA THR A 271 4.44 -6.35 -0.69
C THR A 271 5.73 -5.78 -0.09
N GLN A 272 5.64 -4.94 0.94
CA GLN A 272 6.79 -4.38 1.65
C GLN A 272 6.65 -4.59 3.16
N ILE A 273 7.60 -5.30 3.76
CA ILE A 273 7.68 -5.59 5.19
C ILE A 273 8.93 -4.90 5.76
N LYS A 274 8.78 -4.03 6.77
CA LYS A 274 9.89 -3.30 7.40
C LYS A 274 9.81 -3.43 8.93
N ASN A 275 10.90 -3.80 9.59
CA ASN A 275 11.01 -3.94 11.05
C ASN A 275 9.84 -4.71 11.69
N SER A 276 9.46 -5.86 11.14
CA SER A 276 8.23 -6.59 11.53
C SER A 276 8.46 -8.10 11.65
N ASP A 277 7.60 -8.75 12.43
CA ASP A 277 7.56 -10.21 12.56
C ASP A 277 6.34 -10.79 11.83
N VAL A 278 6.55 -11.86 11.07
CA VAL A 278 5.50 -12.60 10.35
C VAL A 278 5.65 -14.10 10.59
N ASP A 279 4.68 -14.71 11.26
CA ASP A 279 4.71 -16.14 11.58
C ASP A 279 4.21 -17.04 10.45
N GLY A 280 3.40 -16.51 9.53
CA GLY A 280 2.96 -17.20 8.33
C GLY A 280 3.93 -17.08 7.15
N LYS A 281 3.39 -17.24 5.94
CA LYS A 281 4.09 -16.98 4.66
C LYS A 281 3.78 -15.58 4.12
N ILE A 282 4.66 -15.06 3.28
CA ILE A 282 4.40 -13.90 2.41
C ILE A 282 4.11 -14.40 1.00
N VAL A 283 2.96 -14.02 0.46
CA VAL A 283 2.59 -14.27 -0.95
C VAL A 283 2.25 -12.94 -1.60
N ASN A 284 2.94 -12.59 -2.68
CA ASN A 284 2.57 -11.50 -3.57
C ASN A 284 2.21 -12.06 -4.94
N ILE A 285 1.03 -11.73 -5.44
CA ILE A 285 0.59 -11.98 -6.81
C ILE A 285 0.36 -10.60 -7.43
N GLY A 286 1.36 -10.11 -8.16
CA GLY A 286 1.34 -8.76 -8.74
C GLY A 286 1.20 -8.81 -10.26
N ASN A 287 0.05 -8.40 -10.77
CA ASN A 287 -0.22 -8.25 -12.20
C ASN A 287 -0.27 -6.76 -12.55
N ALA A 288 0.58 -6.29 -13.47
CA ALA A 288 0.62 -4.90 -13.91
C ALA A 288 0.70 -4.80 -15.45
N GLY A 289 -0.05 -3.92 -16.07
CA GLY A 289 0.06 -3.62 -17.51
C GLY A 289 -0.13 -2.14 -17.79
N ALA A 290 0.65 -1.57 -18.71
CA ALA A 290 0.69 -0.13 -18.97
C ALA A 290 0.83 0.68 -17.67
N ALA A 291 1.88 0.39 -16.90
CA ALA A 291 2.06 0.92 -15.55
C ALA A 291 3.28 1.84 -15.42
N ALA A 292 3.08 3.04 -14.89
CA ALA A 292 4.17 3.89 -14.41
C ALA A 292 4.23 3.82 -12.87
N ASN A 293 5.39 3.50 -12.30
CA ASN A 293 5.63 3.49 -10.86
C ASN A 293 6.91 4.30 -10.55
N ILE A 294 6.77 5.44 -9.89
CA ILE A 294 7.81 6.48 -9.81
C ILE A 294 8.04 6.89 -8.35
N ALA A 295 9.28 6.83 -7.87
CA ALA A 295 9.69 7.34 -6.56
C ALA A 295 10.86 8.34 -6.71
N ILE A 296 10.67 9.60 -6.32
CA ILE A 296 11.69 10.65 -6.46
C ILE A 296 12.00 11.26 -5.10
N GLY A 297 13.24 11.11 -4.63
CA GLY A 297 13.67 11.59 -3.34
C GLY A 297 14.91 10.89 -2.77
N LYS A 298 15.35 11.34 -1.59
CA LYS A 298 16.40 10.66 -0.85
C LYS A 298 15.87 9.34 -0.29
N ASN A 299 16.65 8.27 -0.43
CA ASN A 299 16.32 6.92 0.02
C ASN A 299 14.97 6.41 -0.54
N SER A 300 14.71 6.67 -1.83
CA SER A 300 13.44 6.34 -2.46
C SER A 300 13.38 4.91 -3.02
N ASP A 301 12.27 4.24 -2.75
CA ASP A 301 11.99 2.87 -3.20
C ASP A 301 10.84 2.90 -4.23
N ALA A 302 11.08 2.45 -5.46
CA ALA A 302 10.06 2.26 -6.50
C ALA A 302 9.88 0.77 -6.77
N ASN A 303 8.73 0.21 -6.38
CA ASN A 303 8.48 -1.22 -6.33
C ASN A 303 7.23 -1.58 -7.13
N LEU A 304 7.39 -2.35 -8.20
CA LEU A 304 6.30 -2.78 -9.09
C LEU A 304 6.31 -4.30 -9.24
N GLY A 305 5.28 -4.97 -8.71
CA GLY A 305 5.19 -6.45 -8.72
C GLY A 305 6.21 -7.16 -7.82
N SER A 306 6.70 -6.50 -6.77
CA SER A 306 7.87 -6.95 -6.01
C SER A 306 7.56 -7.28 -4.55
N VAL A 307 8.45 -8.05 -3.90
CA VAL A 307 8.48 -8.22 -2.45
C VAL A 307 9.75 -7.58 -1.88
N GLN A 308 9.61 -6.78 -0.83
CA GLN A 308 10.72 -6.28 -0.03
C GLN A 308 10.55 -6.71 1.42
N MET A 309 11.64 -7.13 2.06
CA MET A 309 11.68 -7.39 3.50
C MET A 309 12.95 -6.78 4.10
N SER A 310 12.81 -5.90 5.10
CA SER A 310 13.95 -5.23 5.74
C SER A 310 13.82 -5.21 7.27
N GLY A 311 14.90 -5.49 8.01
CA GLY A 311 14.89 -5.50 9.47
C GLY A 311 13.91 -6.50 10.11
N SER A 312 13.50 -7.55 9.40
CA SER A 312 12.28 -8.32 9.70
C SER A 312 12.52 -9.83 9.84
N ASN A 313 11.64 -10.52 10.59
CA ASN A 313 11.67 -11.97 10.73
C ASN A 313 10.44 -12.62 10.09
N LEU A 314 10.66 -13.69 9.33
CA LEU A 314 9.63 -14.50 8.71
C LEU A 314 9.81 -15.97 9.09
N LYS A 315 8.77 -16.61 9.65
CA LYS A 315 8.80 -18.05 9.95
C LYS A 315 8.41 -18.93 8.75
N GLY A 316 7.67 -18.40 7.76
CA GLY A 316 7.28 -19.12 6.55
C GLY A 316 8.11 -18.78 5.30
N ASN A 317 7.51 -19.07 4.13
CA ASN A 317 8.11 -18.84 2.80
C ASN A 317 7.80 -17.42 2.29
N ILE A 318 8.65 -16.92 1.38
CA ILE A 318 8.33 -15.81 0.47
C ILE A 318 7.97 -16.39 -0.90
N THR A 319 6.85 -15.97 -1.47
CA THR A 319 6.48 -16.27 -2.86
C THR A 319 6.06 -14.99 -3.56
N ASN A 320 6.86 -14.54 -4.52
CA ASN A 320 6.48 -13.47 -5.44
C ASN A 320 6.11 -14.09 -6.80
N LYS A 321 4.92 -13.77 -7.31
CA LYS A 321 4.44 -14.12 -8.65
C LYS A 321 4.09 -12.82 -9.38
N ALA A 322 5.02 -12.33 -10.18
CA ALA A 322 4.89 -11.07 -10.90
C ALA A 322 4.57 -11.33 -12.39
N ASN A 323 3.57 -10.63 -12.92
CA ASN A 323 3.30 -10.53 -14.36
C ASN A 323 3.22 -9.04 -14.71
N VAL A 324 4.32 -8.50 -15.22
CA VAL A 324 4.42 -7.09 -15.64
C VAL A 324 4.44 -7.05 -17.17
N GLY A 325 3.47 -6.38 -17.79
CA GLY A 325 3.44 -6.10 -19.23
C GLY A 325 4.27 -4.87 -19.58
N ALA A 326 3.67 -3.93 -20.32
CA ALA A 326 4.29 -2.63 -20.58
C ALA A 326 4.46 -1.84 -19.27
N ALA A 327 5.67 -1.41 -18.90
CA ALA A 327 5.89 -0.69 -17.64
C ALA A 327 7.12 0.25 -17.62
N ALA A 328 7.05 1.27 -16.77
CA ALA A 328 8.18 2.09 -16.35
C ALA A 328 8.24 2.13 -14.81
N ASN A 329 9.32 1.65 -14.23
CA ASN A 329 9.59 1.70 -12.79
C ASN A 329 10.85 2.54 -12.55
N LEU A 330 10.76 3.60 -11.75
CA LEU A 330 11.77 4.65 -11.70
C LEU A 330 12.01 5.13 -10.27
N ALA A 331 13.23 4.99 -9.78
CA ALA A 331 13.69 5.56 -8.50
C ALA A 331 14.81 6.59 -8.74
N ILE A 332 14.65 7.83 -8.24
CA ILE A 332 15.65 8.91 -8.44
C ILE A 332 16.03 9.53 -7.09
N GLY A 333 17.33 9.57 -6.80
CA GLY A 333 17.96 10.16 -5.62
C GLY A 333 19.01 9.24 -4.98
N SER A 334 19.70 9.70 -3.95
CA SER A 334 20.74 8.91 -3.26
C SER A 334 20.14 7.75 -2.45
N GLY A 335 20.74 6.56 -2.53
CA GLY A 335 20.34 5.38 -1.76
C GLY A 335 19.02 4.77 -2.22
N THR A 336 18.75 4.79 -3.52
CA THR A 336 17.45 4.42 -4.12
C THR A 336 17.41 2.98 -4.62
N SER A 337 16.23 2.35 -4.56
CA SER A 337 16.00 1.03 -5.17
C SER A 337 14.82 1.07 -6.15
N ALA A 338 15.02 0.57 -7.36
CA ALA A 338 13.98 0.32 -8.35
C ALA A 338 13.80 -1.20 -8.52
N ASN A 339 12.72 -1.74 -7.98
CA ASN A 339 12.44 -3.17 -7.85
C ASN A 339 11.24 -3.57 -8.75
N LEU A 340 11.51 -4.19 -9.90
CA LEU A 340 10.51 -4.63 -10.87
C LEU A 340 10.39 -6.16 -10.91
N GLY A 341 9.30 -6.73 -10.41
CA GLY A 341 9.10 -8.19 -10.40
C GLY A 341 10.12 -8.95 -9.55
N SER A 342 10.67 -8.33 -8.51
CA SER A 342 11.85 -8.82 -7.78
C SER A 342 11.55 -9.16 -6.32
N VAL A 343 12.44 -9.91 -5.68
CA VAL A 343 12.48 -10.06 -4.22
C VAL A 343 13.75 -9.42 -3.67
N GLN A 344 13.61 -8.47 -2.75
CA GLN A 344 14.73 -7.85 -2.04
C GLN A 344 14.63 -8.13 -0.54
N MET A 345 15.70 -8.65 0.06
CA MET A 345 15.75 -8.93 1.50
C MET A 345 17.01 -8.35 2.13
N THR A 346 16.86 -7.53 3.17
CA THR A 346 17.97 -6.79 3.78
C THR A 346 17.91 -6.85 5.31
N ASP A 347 19.00 -7.17 6.00
CA ASP A 347 19.05 -7.21 7.49
C ASP A 347 17.88 -8.04 8.08
N SER A 348 17.57 -9.20 7.50
CA SER A 348 16.32 -9.96 7.76
C SER A 348 16.53 -11.47 7.78
N THR A 349 15.61 -12.20 8.41
CA THR A 349 15.61 -13.66 8.47
C THR A 349 14.34 -14.27 7.86
N ALA A 350 14.49 -15.25 6.98
CA ALA A 350 13.41 -16.12 6.52
C ALA A 350 13.72 -17.59 6.88
N LYS A 351 12.82 -18.25 7.62
CA LYS A 351 12.97 -19.68 7.95
C LYS A 351 12.50 -20.61 6.83
N GLY A 352 11.67 -20.14 5.91
CA GLY A 352 11.22 -20.89 4.74
C GLY A 352 12.01 -20.58 3.46
N ASN A 353 11.47 -21.03 2.33
CA ASN A 353 12.03 -20.81 1.00
C ASN A 353 11.70 -19.40 0.47
N ILE A 354 12.55 -18.87 -0.41
CA ILE A 354 12.25 -17.70 -1.25
C ILE A 354 12.00 -18.19 -2.69
N THR A 355 10.84 -17.86 -3.25
CA THR A 355 10.50 -18.14 -4.65
C THR A 355 10.09 -16.85 -5.35
N ASN A 356 10.83 -16.45 -6.37
CA ASN A 356 10.45 -15.39 -7.28
C ASN A 356 10.09 -16.00 -8.64
N LYS A 357 8.87 -15.77 -9.13
CA LYS A 357 8.44 -16.12 -10.48
C LYS A 357 7.97 -14.86 -11.18
N ALA A 358 8.80 -14.32 -12.06
CA ALA A 358 8.60 -13.01 -12.66
C ALA A 358 8.58 -13.10 -14.18
N ASN A 359 7.46 -12.66 -14.77
CA ASN A 359 7.33 -12.42 -16.20
C ASN A 359 7.31 -10.91 -16.40
N VAL A 360 8.29 -10.34 -17.10
CA VAL A 360 8.42 -8.92 -17.40
C VAL A 360 8.41 -8.76 -18.92
N GLY A 361 7.48 -7.98 -19.45
CA GLY A 361 7.32 -7.72 -20.88
C GLY A 361 8.19 -6.56 -21.36
N ALA A 362 7.55 -5.57 -22.00
CA ALA A 362 8.22 -4.37 -22.48
C ALA A 362 8.42 -3.36 -21.33
N ALA A 363 9.59 -3.32 -20.69
CA ALA A 363 9.74 -2.56 -19.44
C ALA A 363 11.05 -1.79 -19.27
N ALA A 364 10.97 -0.61 -18.65
CA ALA A 364 12.10 0.13 -18.14
C ALA A 364 12.14 0.09 -16.60
N ASN A 365 13.29 -0.24 -16.00
CA ASN A 365 13.54 -0.19 -14.57
C ASN A 365 14.82 0.63 -14.31
N LEU A 366 14.67 1.85 -13.79
CA LEU A 366 15.76 2.81 -13.64
C LEU A 366 15.95 3.19 -12.16
N ALA A 367 17.18 3.09 -11.66
CA ALA A 367 17.59 3.63 -10.37
C ALA A 367 18.73 4.64 -10.58
N ILE A 368 18.53 5.92 -10.22
CA ILE A 368 19.47 7.00 -10.50
C ILE A 368 19.92 7.69 -9.21
N GLY A 369 21.22 7.65 -8.92
CA GLY A 369 21.85 8.25 -7.75
C GLY A 369 23.04 7.46 -7.21
N LYS A 370 23.70 8.00 -6.18
CA LYS A 370 24.74 7.27 -5.44
C LYS A 370 24.13 6.10 -4.66
N ASN A 371 24.78 4.93 -4.70
CA ASN A 371 24.33 3.68 -4.10
C ASN A 371 22.93 3.22 -4.62
N SER A 372 22.65 3.45 -5.90
CA SER A 372 21.36 3.14 -6.53
C SER A 372 21.29 1.74 -7.10
N ASN A 373 20.14 1.08 -6.96
CA ASN A 373 20.01 -0.35 -7.22
C ASN A 373 18.77 -0.65 -8.08
N ALA A 374 18.96 -1.20 -9.28
CA ALA A 374 17.90 -1.55 -10.21
C ALA A 374 17.77 -3.08 -10.30
N ASN A 375 16.74 -3.66 -9.67
CA ASN A 375 16.46 -5.09 -9.70
C ASN A 375 15.26 -5.37 -10.62
N MET A 376 15.46 -6.10 -11.71
CA MET A 376 14.42 -6.54 -12.64
C MET A 376 14.37 -8.07 -12.66
N ALA A 377 13.23 -8.66 -12.27
CA ALA A 377 13.03 -10.11 -12.21
C ALA A 377 14.09 -10.87 -11.38
N ALA A 378 14.72 -10.19 -10.42
CA ALA A 378 15.87 -10.68 -9.66
C ALA A 378 15.51 -11.02 -8.20
N VAL A 379 16.39 -11.78 -7.53
CA VAL A 379 16.40 -11.91 -6.07
C VAL A 379 17.69 -11.30 -5.54
N GLN A 380 17.59 -10.38 -4.58
CA GLN A 380 18.74 -9.79 -3.92
C GLN A 380 18.64 -9.96 -2.41
N MET A 381 19.72 -10.43 -1.80
CA MET A 381 19.87 -10.54 -0.36
C MET A 381 21.08 -9.76 0.12
N LYS A 382 20.94 -9.07 1.25
CA LYS A 382 22.02 -8.33 1.91
C LYS A 382 21.94 -8.49 3.42
N ASN A 383 23.03 -8.92 4.06
CA ASN A 383 23.09 -9.10 5.52
C ASN A 383 21.93 -9.99 6.06
N ALA A 384 21.54 -11.03 5.33
CA ALA A 384 20.29 -11.74 5.57
C ALA A 384 20.48 -13.27 5.68
N THR A 385 19.52 -13.94 6.30
CA THR A 385 19.55 -15.39 6.52
C THR A 385 18.30 -16.05 5.94
N VAL A 386 18.49 -17.02 5.03
CA VAL A 386 17.43 -17.90 4.54
C VAL A 386 17.75 -19.33 4.96
N LYS A 387 16.87 -20.00 5.69
CA LYS A 387 17.09 -21.41 6.04
C LYS A 387 16.70 -22.39 4.93
N GLY A 388 15.74 -22.00 4.09
CA GLY A 388 15.28 -22.79 2.95
C GLY A 388 16.03 -22.51 1.64
N ASP A 389 15.46 -22.97 0.54
CA ASP A 389 15.97 -22.72 -0.82
C ASP A 389 15.66 -21.30 -1.32
N ILE A 390 16.44 -20.85 -2.30
CA ILE A 390 16.12 -19.71 -3.16
C ILE A 390 15.88 -20.20 -4.58
N SER A 391 14.74 -19.82 -5.16
CA SER A 391 14.43 -20.11 -6.57
C SER A 391 13.96 -18.85 -7.28
N ASN A 392 14.72 -18.43 -8.29
CA ASN A 392 14.36 -17.35 -9.20
C ASN A 392 14.01 -17.94 -10.58
N LYS A 393 12.81 -17.62 -11.08
CA LYS A 393 12.29 -18.02 -12.38
C LYS A 393 11.86 -16.76 -13.13
N ALA A 394 12.77 -16.23 -13.94
CA ALA A 394 12.63 -14.96 -14.64
C ALA A 394 12.39 -15.19 -16.13
N ASN A 395 11.39 -14.50 -16.70
CA ASN A 395 11.22 -14.32 -18.13
C ASN A 395 11.18 -12.82 -18.39
N VAL A 396 12.20 -12.27 -19.02
CA VAL A 396 12.32 -10.84 -19.34
C VAL A 396 12.27 -10.68 -20.86
N GLY A 397 11.33 -9.88 -21.35
CA GLY A 397 11.15 -9.56 -22.75
C GLY A 397 12.02 -8.39 -23.21
N ALA A 398 11.42 -7.44 -23.93
CA ALA A 398 12.11 -6.26 -24.44
C ALA A 398 12.30 -5.21 -23.33
N ALA A 399 13.42 -5.24 -22.61
CA ALA A 399 13.54 -4.49 -21.35
C ALA A 399 14.87 -3.75 -21.13
N ALA A 400 14.84 -2.69 -20.33
CA ALA A 400 15.99 -1.90 -19.94
C ALA A 400 16.09 -1.78 -18.41
N ASN A 401 17.15 -2.28 -17.81
CA ASN A 401 17.44 -2.20 -16.37
C ASN A 401 18.73 -1.39 -16.15
N LEU A 402 18.60 -0.16 -15.66
CA LEU A 402 19.71 0.79 -15.58
C LEU A 402 19.91 1.30 -14.14
N ALA A 403 21.15 1.23 -13.65
CA ALA A 403 21.54 1.79 -12.35
C ALA A 403 22.66 2.82 -12.51
N ILE A 404 22.37 4.10 -12.31
CA ILE A 404 23.27 5.22 -12.68
C ILE A 404 23.75 5.96 -11.43
N GLY A 405 25.02 5.84 -11.10
CA GLY A 405 25.75 6.59 -10.06
C GLY A 405 26.83 5.75 -9.38
N ASN A 406 27.62 6.37 -8.50
CA ASN A 406 28.70 5.66 -7.82
C ASN A 406 28.14 4.56 -6.90
N ASN A 407 28.78 3.38 -6.93
CA ASN A 407 28.32 2.14 -6.28
C ASN A 407 26.91 1.70 -6.70
N SER A 408 26.54 1.89 -7.96
CA SER A 408 25.25 1.42 -8.47
C SER A 408 25.27 -0.07 -8.81
N SER A 409 24.10 -0.72 -8.80
CA SER A 409 23.96 -2.15 -9.10
C SER A 409 22.74 -2.39 -9.99
N ALA A 410 22.92 -3.08 -11.13
CA ALA A 410 21.87 -3.37 -12.10
C ALA A 410 21.73 -4.89 -12.29
N ASN A 411 20.60 -5.44 -11.85
CA ASN A 411 20.41 -6.88 -11.67
C ASN A 411 19.20 -7.35 -12.46
N MET A 412 19.41 -8.10 -13.53
CA MET A 412 18.36 -8.57 -14.44
C MET A 412 18.29 -10.10 -14.45
N GLY A 413 17.21 -10.67 -13.92
CA GLY A 413 17.01 -12.12 -13.88
C GLY A 413 18.05 -12.88 -13.04
N SER A 414 18.76 -12.21 -12.13
CA SER A 414 19.86 -12.78 -11.35
C SER A 414 19.48 -13.06 -9.88
N VAL A 415 20.33 -13.82 -9.18
CA VAL A 415 20.29 -13.98 -7.72
C VAL A 415 21.59 -13.44 -7.12
N GLN A 416 21.50 -12.50 -6.19
CA GLN A 416 22.64 -11.98 -5.42
C GLN A 416 22.50 -12.31 -3.93
N VAL A 417 23.57 -12.78 -3.31
CA VAL A 417 23.66 -13.18 -1.91
C VAL A 417 24.87 -12.50 -1.26
N LYS A 418 24.67 -11.27 -0.74
CA LYS A 418 25.73 -10.44 -0.17
C LYS A 418 25.75 -10.48 1.35
N ASN A 419 26.87 -10.79 1.99
CA ASN A 419 27.02 -10.95 3.45
C ASN A 419 25.89 -11.82 4.05
N SER A 420 25.43 -12.83 3.33
CA SER A 420 24.16 -13.53 3.61
C SER A 420 24.35 -15.04 3.64
N SER A 421 23.53 -15.73 4.42
CA SER A 421 23.56 -17.19 4.53
C SER A 421 22.31 -17.82 3.91
N VAL A 422 22.51 -18.89 3.13
CA VAL A 422 21.44 -19.72 2.57
C VAL A 422 21.68 -21.15 3.03
N GLY A 423 20.69 -21.75 3.70
CA GLY A 423 20.74 -23.13 4.19
C GLY A 423 20.32 -24.17 3.15
N GLY A 424 19.51 -23.78 2.16
CA GLY A 424 19.10 -24.61 1.03
C GLY A 424 19.86 -24.31 -0.27
N ASN A 425 19.31 -24.80 -1.38
CA ASN A 425 19.89 -24.59 -2.71
C ASN A 425 19.56 -23.20 -3.25
N ILE A 426 20.46 -22.64 -4.06
CA ILE A 426 20.17 -21.45 -4.88
C ILE A 426 19.98 -21.90 -6.33
N SER A 427 18.81 -21.62 -6.89
CA SER A 427 18.46 -21.93 -8.28
C SER A 427 18.06 -20.66 -9.02
N ASN A 428 18.68 -20.43 -10.17
CA ASN A 428 18.30 -19.36 -11.10
C ASN A 428 17.95 -19.95 -12.46
N SER A 429 16.80 -19.58 -13.00
CA SER A 429 16.33 -19.95 -14.33
C SER A 429 15.79 -18.68 -14.98
N ALA A 430 16.60 -18.07 -15.85
CA ALA A 430 16.33 -16.77 -16.43
C ALA A 430 16.39 -16.84 -17.94
N ASN A 431 15.24 -16.59 -18.58
CA ASN A 431 15.16 -16.29 -20.01
C ASN A 431 15.11 -14.78 -20.19
N VAL A 432 16.11 -14.21 -20.85
CA VAL A 432 16.29 -12.76 -21.02
C VAL A 432 16.42 -12.47 -22.50
N GLY A 433 15.42 -11.77 -23.05
CA GLY A 433 15.32 -11.41 -24.46
C GLY A 433 16.13 -10.17 -24.83
N LEU A 434 15.70 -9.47 -25.89
CA LEU A 434 16.33 -8.24 -26.37
C LEU A 434 16.30 -7.15 -25.29
N SER A 435 17.39 -7.02 -24.54
CA SER A 435 17.38 -6.24 -23.31
C SER A 435 18.74 -5.62 -23.02
N VAL A 436 18.71 -4.58 -22.18
CA VAL A 436 19.89 -3.86 -21.70
C VAL A 436 19.90 -3.93 -20.18
N ASN A 437 20.94 -4.53 -19.61
CA ASN A 437 21.26 -4.42 -18.19
C ASN A 437 22.56 -3.62 -18.06
N MET A 438 22.56 -2.51 -17.34
CA MET A 438 23.69 -1.60 -17.32
C MET A 438 23.80 -0.83 -15.99
N ALA A 439 24.98 -0.84 -15.39
CA ALA A 439 25.31 0.03 -14.27
C ALA A 439 26.44 1.00 -14.68
N ILE A 440 26.28 2.28 -14.34
CA ILE A 440 27.17 3.37 -14.77
C ILE A 440 27.65 4.15 -13.55
N GLY A 441 28.96 4.12 -13.26
CA GLY A 441 29.58 4.87 -12.16
C GLY A 441 30.81 4.16 -11.60
N SER A 442 31.54 4.83 -10.69
CA SER A 442 32.67 4.17 -10.01
C SER A 442 32.14 3.06 -9.08
N GLY A 443 32.69 1.85 -9.18
CA GLY A 443 32.24 0.71 -8.36
C GLY A 443 30.85 0.17 -8.75
N ALA A 444 30.42 0.41 -9.98
CA ALA A 444 29.15 -0.09 -10.49
C ALA A 444 29.21 -1.60 -10.84
N THR A 445 28.15 -2.36 -10.55
CA THR A 445 28.02 -3.79 -10.89
C THR A 445 26.79 -4.09 -11.75
N SER A 446 26.89 -5.03 -12.69
CA SER A 446 25.78 -5.38 -13.59
C SER A 446 25.69 -6.90 -13.75
N ASP A 447 24.65 -7.51 -13.17
CA ASP A 447 24.44 -8.95 -13.09
C ASP A 447 23.23 -9.40 -13.92
N THR A 448 23.45 -10.15 -14.99
CA THR A 448 22.40 -10.67 -15.88
C THR A 448 22.35 -12.20 -15.84
N SER A 449 21.19 -12.78 -15.52
CA SER A 449 20.95 -14.24 -15.49
C SER A 449 21.91 -15.05 -14.59
N SER A 450 22.68 -14.41 -13.73
CA SER A 450 23.72 -14.99 -12.88
C SER A 450 23.22 -15.44 -11.50
N ILE A 451 24.03 -16.25 -10.82
CA ILE A 451 24.03 -16.35 -9.35
C ILE A 451 25.36 -15.75 -8.89
N SER A 452 25.30 -14.80 -7.96
CA SER A 452 26.46 -14.16 -7.34
C SER A 452 26.32 -14.26 -5.81
N SER A 453 27.42 -14.55 -5.12
CA SER A 453 27.47 -14.66 -3.67
C SER A 453 28.80 -14.12 -3.17
N ASP A 454 28.77 -13.21 -2.21
CA ASP A 454 29.95 -12.51 -1.67
C ASP A 454 29.81 -12.18 -0.17
#